data_AF-A0A254S0I5-F1
#
_entry.id   AF-A0A254S0I5-F1
#
_cell.length_a   1.000
_cell.length_b   1.000
_cell.length_c   1.000
_cell.angle_alpha   90.00
_cell.angle_beta   90.00
_cell.angle_gamma   90.00
#
_symmetry.space_group_name_H-M   'P 1'
#
loop_
_entity.id
_entity.type
_entity.pdbx_description
1 polymer ?
#
loop_
_entity_poly.entity_id
_entity_poly.type
_entity_poly.pdbx_seq_one_letter_code
_entity_poly.pdbx_strand_id
1 'polypeptide(L)'
;MKNVIASATKQSTVAFFLLAALILFGCAKKEPEVDFKPLQMHWVLAEGEDDSQMPRKDNCVILLTARLMAEPPVQASTAGELSYKVTYGRSSENPEILKFDGICRNLSMMDKPECRWEATCDADCKIVVNFHNGD
;
A
#
# COMPACT_ATOMS: atom_id res chain seq x y z
N MET A 1 -15.02 -40.51 -57.41
CA MET A 1 -15.35 -39.33 -56.59
C MET A 1 -15.64 -39.75 -55.14
N LYS A 2 -14.64 -40.17 -54.36
CA LYS A 2 -14.81 -40.48 -52.92
C LYS A 2 -13.69 -39.94 -52.02
N ASN A 3 -12.57 -39.51 -52.60
CA ASN A 3 -11.35 -39.19 -51.84
C ASN A 3 -11.13 -37.70 -51.56
N VAL A 4 -11.98 -36.80 -52.08
CA VAL A 4 -11.75 -35.34 -51.94
C VAL A 4 -12.51 -34.76 -50.74
N ILE A 5 -13.60 -35.41 -50.29
CA ILE A 5 -14.46 -34.88 -49.22
C ILE A 5 -13.85 -35.13 -47.83
N ALA A 6 -13.05 -36.18 -47.64
CA ALA A 6 -12.46 -36.52 -46.35
C ALA A 6 -11.28 -35.61 -45.92
N SER A 7 -10.71 -34.84 -46.86
CA SER A 7 -9.55 -33.97 -46.60
C SER A 7 -9.96 -32.62 -46.01
N ALA A 8 -11.07 -32.05 -46.46
CA ALA A 8 -11.52 -30.72 -46.04
C ALA A 8 -12.03 -30.70 -44.59
N THR A 9 -12.66 -31.78 -44.13
CA THR A 9 -13.23 -31.86 -42.76
C THR A 9 -12.14 -31.98 -41.70
N LYS A 10 -11.04 -32.70 -41.99
CA LYS A 10 -9.90 -32.87 -41.07
C LYS A 10 -9.07 -31.60 -40.92
N GLN A 11 -8.91 -30.84 -42.00
CA GLN A 11 -8.10 -29.62 -42.00
C GLN A 11 -8.77 -28.49 -41.20
N SER A 12 -10.10 -28.45 -41.19
CA SER A 12 -10.90 -27.47 -40.42
C SER A 12 -10.92 -27.78 -38.91
N THR A 13 -10.90 -29.06 -38.51
CA THR A 13 -10.88 -29.44 -37.08
C THR A 13 -9.52 -29.16 -36.44
N VAL A 14 -8.42 -29.44 -37.13
CA VAL A 14 -7.05 -29.21 -36.61
C VAL A 14 -6.79 -27.72 -36.37
N ALA A 15 -7.25 -26.85 -37.27
CA ALA A 15 -7.14 -25.40 -37.10
C ALA A 15 -7.95 -24.89 -35.89
N PHE A 16 -9.13 -25.45 -35.65
CA PHE A 16 -9.98 -25.09 -34.51
C PHE A 16 -9.36 -25.52 -33.16
N PHE A 17 -8.76 -26.71 -33.10
CA PHE A 17 -8.04 -27.17 -31.90
C PHE A 17 -6.76 -26.38 -31.62
N LEU A 18 -6.02 -25.96 -32.66
CA LEU A 18 -4.83 -25.12 -32.50
C LEU A 18 -5.19 -23.70 -32.01
N LEU A 19 -6.28 -23.12 -32.51
CA LEU A 19 -6.75 -21.81 -32.06
C LEU A 19 -7.27 -21.86 -30.61
N ALA A 20 -7.99 -22.92 -30.24
CA ALA A 20 -8.44 -23.13 -28.85
C ALA A 20 -7.28 -23.33 -27.87
N ALA A 21 -6.21 -24.04 -28.29
CA ALA A 21 -5.00 -24.18 -27.50
C ALA A 21 -4.29 -22.83 -27.29
N LEU A 22 -4.18 -21.99 -28.34
CA LEU A 22 -3.57 -20.66 -28.24
C LEU A 22 -4.36 -19.70 -27.35
N ILE A 23 -5.69 -19.81 -27.30
CA ILE A 23 -6.55 -18.98 -26.42
C ILE A 23 -6.39 -19.37 -24.94
N LEU A 24 -6.11 -20.65 -24.63
CA LEU A 24 -5.86 -21.13 -23.26
C LEU A 24 -4.48 -20.74 -22.71
N PHE A 25 -3.52 -20.42 -23.58
CA PHE A 25 -2.22 -19.83 -23.21
C PHE A 25 -2.26 -18.31 -23.08
N GLY A 26 -3.43 -17.68 -23.23
CA GLY A 26 -3.67 -16.30 -22.78
C GLY A 26 -3.51 -16.24 -21.27
N CYS A 27 -2.26 -16.08 -20.83
CA CYS A 27 -1.79 -16.10 -19.47
C CYS A 27 -2.73 -15.32 -18.54
N ALA A 28 -3.56 -16.04 -17.80
CA ALA A 28 -4.00 -15.58 -16.50
C ALA A 28 -2.72 -15.42 -15.66
N LYS A 29 -2.11 -14.25 -15.73
CA LYS A 29 -1.09 -13.84 -14.79
C LYS A 29 -1.75 -13.99 -13.43
N LYS A 30 -1.31 -14.99 -12.66
CA LYS A 30 -1.67 -15.09 -11.25
C LYS A 30 -1.32 -13.74 -10.65
N GLU A 31 -2.32 -12.97 -10.21
CA GLU A 31 -2.05 -11.74 -9.50
C GLU A 31 -1.09 -12.10 -8.35
N PRO A 32 0.02 -11.36 -8.18
CA PRO A 32 0.93 -11.62 -7.08
C PRO A 32 0.09 -11.60 -5.80
N GLU A 33 0.30 -12.62 -4.98
CA GLU A 33 -0.33 -12.69 -3.66
C GLU A 33 0.05 -11.40 -2.92
N VAL A 34 -0.94 -10.56 -2.64
CA VAL A 34 -0.72 -9.30 -1.94
C VAL A 34 -0.38 -9.68 -0.50
N ASP A 35 0.91 -9.70 -0.18
CA ASP A 35 1.40 -9.82 1.19
C ASP A 35 0.99 -8.54 1.94
N PHE A 36 -0.21 -8.55 2.49
CA PHE A 36 -0.74 -7.45 3.27
C PHE A 36 0.03 -7.41 4.59
N LYS A 37 0.95 -6.45 4.71
CA LYS A 37 1.66 -6.23 5.97
C LYS A 37 0.72 -5.50 6.93
N PRO A 38 0.36 -6.09 8.07
CA PRO A 38 -0.38 -5.38 9.08
C PRO A 38 0.46 -4.20 9.60
N LEU A 39 -0.15 -3.01 9.59
CA LEU A 39 0.39 -1.83 10.26
C LEU A 39 -0.36 -1.64 11.57
N GLN A 40 0.36 -1.63 12.69
CA GLN A 40 -0.19 -1.29 14.00
C GLN A 40 0.25 0.12 14.39
N MET A 41 -0.73 1.02 14.54
CA MET A 41 -0.47 2.41 14.91
C MET A 41 -0.84 2.64 16.37
N HIS A 42 0.14 3.06 17.18
CA HIS A 42 -0.07 3.51 18.55
C HIS A 42 -0.07 5.04 18.58
N TRP A 43 -1.25 5.63 18.46
CA TRP A 43 -1.45 7.08 18.43
C TRP A 43 -1.26 7.69 19.82
N VAL A 44 -0.47 8.75 19.89
CA VAL A 44 -0.15 9.51 21.10
C VAL A 44 -0.32 10.99 20.80
N LEU A 45 -1.20 11.66 21.53
CA LEU A 45 -1.35 13.11 21.41
C LEU A 45 -0.07 13.80 21.88
N ALA A 46 0.41 14.79 21.13
CA ALA A 46 1.56 15.60 21.49
C ALA A 46 1.30 16.36 22.80
N GLU A 47 2.37 16.61 23.56
CA GLU A 47 2.26 17.32 24.83
C GLU A 47 1.70 18.74 24.64
N GLY A 48 0.72 19.12 25.47
CA GLY A 48 0.09 20.44 25.42
C GLY A 48 -1.00 20.60 24.35
N GLU A 49 -1.28 19.58 23.54
CA GLU A 49 -2.40 19.59 22.59
C GLU A 49 -3.72 19.15 23.23
N ASP A 50 -4.82 19.49 22.55
CA ASP A 50 -6.18 19.08 22.90
C ASP A 50 -6.83 18.40 21.69
N ASP A 51 -7.04 17.09 21.80
CA ASP A 51 -7.64 16.24 20.75
C ASP A 51 -9.05 16.72 20.36
N SER A 52 -9.80 17.31 21.30
CA SER A 52 -11.17 17.78 21.03
C SER A 52 -11.21 18.96 20.04
N GLN A 53 -10.08 19.66 19.88
CA GLN A 53 -9.91 20.78 18.94
C GLN A 53 -9.42 20.33 17.56
N MET A 54 -9.39 19.01 17.30
CA MET A 54 -8.91 18.42 16.04
C MET A 54 -10.02 17.67 15.30
N PRO A 55 -11.08 18.34 14.82
CA PRO A 55 -12.28 17.70 14.28
C PRO A 55 -12.04 16.83 13.04
N ARG A 56 -10.91 17.01 12.35
CA ARG A 56 -10.53 16.25 11.15
C ARG A 56 -9.60 15.08 11.42
N LYS A 57 -9.17 14.88 12.68
CA LYS A 57 -8.14 13.91 13.03
C LYS A 57 -8.48 12.50 12.53
N ASP A 58 -9.70 12.04 12.76
CA ASP A 58 -10.09 10.66 12.43
C ASP A 58 -10.00 10.40 10.91
N ASN A 59 -10.41 11.37 10.09
CA ASN A 59 -10.25 11.30 8.63
C ASN A 59 -8.77 11.25 8.23
N CYS A 60 -7.93 12.12 8.82
CA CYS A 60 -6.50 12.12 8.57
C CYS A 60 -5.85 10.79 8.98
N VAL A 61 -6.23 10.21 10.12
CA VAL A 61 -5.71 8.93 10.63
C VAL A 61 -6.03 7.78 9.67
N ILE A 62 -7.26 7.71 9.17
CA ILE A 62 -7.69 6.67 8.22
C ILE A 62 -6.91 6.80 6.91
N LEU A 63 -6.87 8.01 6.34
CA LEU A 63 -6.20 8.27 5.06
C LEU A 63 -4.68 8.09 5.17
N LEU A 64 -4.08 8.52 6.28
CA LEU A 64 -2.66 8.33 6.55
C LEU A 64 -2.30 6.85 6.64
N THR A 65 -3.09 6.06 7.37
CA THR A 65 -2.85 4.61 7.50
C THR A 65 -2.90 3.93 6.12
N ALA A 66 -3.94 4.22 5.33
CA ALA A 66 -4.06 3.71 3.97
C ALA A 66 -2.91 4.18 3.06
N ARG A 67 -2.48 5.44 3.21
CA ARG A 67 -1.35 6.00 2.47
C ARG A 67 -0.05 5.27 2.80
N LEU A 68 0.27 5.10 4.08
CA LEU A 68 1.47 4.40 4.54
C LEU A 68 1.56 2.97 4.01
N MET A 69 0.45 2.24 3.96
CA MET A 69 0.39 0.89 3.39
C MET A 69 0.73 0.85 1.89
N ALA A 70 0.56 1.96 1.19
CA ALA A 70 0.90 2.10 -0.22
C ALA A 70 2.32 2.66 -0.45
N GLU A 71 3.04 3.05 0.61
CA GLU A 71 4.37 3.65 0.47
C GLU A 71 5.43 2.59 0.16
N PRO A 72 6.37 2.84 -0.79
CA PRO A 72 7.36 1.86 -1.19
C PRO A 72 8.22 1.28 -0.05
N PRO A 73 8.69 2.06 0.95
CA PRO A 73 9.44 1.50 2.08
C PRO A 73 8.64 0.47 2.87
N VAL A 74 7.33 0.71 3.07
CA VAL A 74 6.43 -0.19 3.78
C VAL A 74 6.18 -1.46 2.97
N GLN A 75 5.89 -1.32 1.67
CA GLN A 75 5.67 -2.47 0.79
C GLN A 75 6.92 -3.35 0.63
N ALA A 76 8.10 -2.74 0.62
CA ALA A 76 9.38 -3.44 0.51
C ALA A 76 9.89 -4.03 1.83
N SER A 77 9.24 -3.75 2.97
CA SER A 77 9.68 -4.23 4.28
C SER A 77 9.70 -5.77 4.32
N THR A 78 10.63 -6.34 5.06
CA THR A 78 10.68 -7.79 5.30
C THR A 78 10.06 -8.18 6.64
N ALA A 79 9.60 -7.19 7.42
CA ALA A 79 8.89 -7.45 8.66
C ALA A 79 7.53 -8.12 8.38
N GLY A 80 7.16 -9.08 9.24
CA GLY A 80 5.83 -9.68 9.22
C GLY A 80 4.74 -8.75 9.75
N GLU A 81 5.12 -7.73 10.52
CA GLU A 81 4.24 -6.67 11.02
C GLU A 81 5.07 -5.39 11.24
N LEU A 82 4.49 -4.23 10.93
CA LEU A 82 5.06 -2.92 11.24
C LEU A 82 4.27 -2.26 12.36
N SER A 83 4.89 -2.11 13.53
CA SER A 83 4.27 -1.45 14.69
C SER A 83 4.94 -0.10 14.95
N TYR A 84 4.16 0.97 14.92
CA TYR A 84 4.63 2.35 15.10
C TYR A 84 4.08 2.97 16.38
N LYS A 85 4.92 3.74 17.08
CA LYS A 85 4.45 4.81 17.96
C LYS A 85 4.32 6.06 17.10
N VAL A 86 3.13 6.64 17.07
CA VAL A 86 2.83 7.83 16.29
C VAL A 86 2.45 8.96 17.21
N THR A 87 3.28 9.99 17.29
CA THR A 87 2.92 11.23 17.96
C THR A 87 2.16 12.12 16.97
N TYR A 88 1.07 12.77 17.39
CA TYR A 88 0.34 13.68 16.53
C TYR A 88 -0.07 14.96 17.25
N GLY A 89 -0.14 16.06 16.51
CA GLY A 89 -0.51 17.38 17.02
C GLY A 89 -0.74 18.37 15.90
N ARG A 90 -0.94 19.65 16.23
CA ARG A 90 -0.96 20.70 15.21
C ARG A 90 0.48 21.05 14.82
N SER A 91 0.68 21.40 13.56
CA SER A 91 1.98 21.90 13.11
C SER A 91 2.30 23.23 13.80
N SER A 92 3.53 23.36 14.30
CA SER A 92 4.03 24.60 14.90
C SER A 92 4.11 25.75 13.89
N GLU A 93 4.25 25.43 12.61
CA GLU A 93 4.34 26.41 11.53
C GLU A 93 2.94 26.84 11.03
N ASN A 94 1.99 25.91 11.02
CA ASN A 94 0.62 26.16 10.60
C ASN A 94 -0.37 25.35 11.44
N PRO A 95 -1.03 25.96 12.44
CA PRO A 95 -1.94 25.27 13.36
C PRO A 95 -3.15 24.59 12.70
N GLU A 96 -3.48 24.93 11.45
CA GLU A 96 -4.56 24.27 10.70
C GLU A 96 -4.16 22.90 10.14
N ILE A 97 -2.85 22.63 10.06
CA ILE A 97 -2.29 21.37 9.57
C ILE A 97 -2.02 20.45 10.74
N LEU A 98 -2.47 19.20 10.65
CA LEU A 98 -2.08 18.16 11.58
C LEU A 98 -0.73 17.57 11.16
N LYS A 99 0.20 17.44 12.11
CA LYS A 99 1.47 16.75 11.94
C LYS A 99 1.41 15.40 12.66
N PHE A 100 2.03 14.40 12.05
CA PHE A 100 2.18 13.04 12.57
C PHE A 100 3.65 12.64 12.45
N ASP A 101 4.22 12.13 13.53
CA ASP A 101 5.59 11.66 13.59
C ASP A 101 5.59 10.19 14.03
N GLY A 102 5.96 9.30 13.11
CA GLY A 102 5.93 7.86 13.31
C GLY A 102 7.31 7.26 13.48
N ILE A 103 7.47 6.38 14.48
CA ILE A 103 8.69 5.61 14.71
C ILE A 103 8.36 4.16 15.05
N CYS A 104 9.07 3.18 14.48
CA CYS A 104 8.84 1.78 14.86
C CYS A 104 9.06 1.57 16.36
N ARG A 105 8.21 0.73 16.93
CA ARG A 105 8.35 0.25 18.32
C ARG A 105 9.40 -0.85 18.44
N ASN A 106 9.65 -1.57 17.35
CA ASN A 106 10.70 -2.59 17.31
C ASN A 106 12.08 -1.94 17.11
N LEU A 107 12.89 -1.96 18.17
CA LEU A 107 14.23 -1.37 18.15
C LEU A 107 15.18 -2.03 17.14
N SER A 108 14.94 -3.29 16.74
CA SER A 108 15.76 -3.95 15.70
C SER A 108 15.54 -3.39 14.30
N MET A 109 14.57 -2.49 14.13
CA MET A 109 14.20 -1.88 12.86
C MET A 109 14.63 -0.42 12.73
N MET A 110 15.29 0.16 13.74
CA MET A 110 15.55 1.61 13.81
C MET A 110 16.30 2.18 12.60
N ASP A 111 17.12 1.36 11.95
CA ASP A 111 17.94 1.74 10.79
C ASP A 111 17.27 1.38 9.45
N LYS A 112 16.03 0.87 9.48
CA LYS A 112 15.29 0.48 8.29
C LYS A 112 14.55 1.68 7.69
N PRO A 113 14.47 1.79 6.35
CA PRO A 113 13.88 2.96 5.69
C PRO A 113 12.40 3.16 6.04
N GLU A 114 11.66 2.09 6.35
CA GLU A 114 10.27 2.15 6.77
C GLU A 114 10.07 2.59 8.23
N CYS A 115 11.14 2.73 9.00
CA CYS A 115 11.05 2.85 10.45
C CYS A 115 10.64 4.23 10.94
N ARG A 116 11.11 5.27 10.28
CA ARG A 116 10.91 6.67 10.69
C ARG A 116 10.25 7.42 9.56
N TRP A 117 9.17 8.10 9.87
CA TRP A 117 8.47 8.93 8.91
C TRP A 117 7.76 10.09 9.60
N GLU A 118 7.54 11.13 8.84
CA GLU A 118 6.69 12.25 9.19
C GLU A 118 5.58 12.37 8.16
N ALA A 119 4.41 12.82 8.60
CA ALA A 119 3.32 13.12 7.71
C ALA A 119 2.57 14.39 8.12
N THR A 120 1.99 15.04 7.13
CA THR A 120 1.08 16.17 7.34
C THR A 120 -0.28 15.89 6.72
N CYS A 121 -1.32 16.43 7.34
CA CYS A 121 -2.69 16.42 6.84
C CYS A 121 -3.26 17.83 6.88
N ASP A 122 -3.61 18.37 5.71
CA ASP A 122 -4.18 19.70 5.60
C ASP A 122 -5.71 19.72 5.73
N ALA A 123 -6.29 20.90 5.48
CA ALA A 123 -7.73 21.11 5.60
C ALA A 123 -8.58 20.29 4.62
N ASP A 124 -8.02 19.95 3.46
CA ASP A 124 -8.64 19.15 2.42
C ASP A 124 -8.35 17.65 2.60
N CYS A 125 -7.78 17.27 3.76
CA CYS A 125 -7.34 15.92 4.08
C CYS A 125 -6.29 15.38 3.10
N LYS A 126 -5.51 16.26 2.48
CA LYS A 126 -4.37 15.86 1.66
C LYS A 126 -3.24 15.40 2.57
N ILE A 127 -2.81 14.15 2.39
CA ILE A 127 -1.72 13.55 3.14
C ILE A 127 -0.42 13.65 2.35
N VAL A 128 0.64 14.12 3.00
CA VAL A 128 2.02 14.00 2.51
C VAL A 128 2.81 13.21 3.54
N VAL A 129 3.50 12.15 3.10
CA VAL A 129 4.35 11.31 3.95
C VAL A 129 5.80 11.43 3.47
N ASN A 130 6.73 11.57 4.41
CA ASN A 130 8.16 11.57 4.16
C ASN A 130 8.83 10.54 5.07
N PHE A 131 9.57 9.61 4.50
CA PHE A 131 10.40 8.69 5.28
C PHE A 131 11.78 9.31 5.52
N HIS A 132 12.28 9.10 6.74
CA HIS A 132 13.65 9.42 7.08
C HIS A 132 14.43 8.11 7.00
N ASN A 133 15.26 7.97 5.95
CA ASN A 133 16.26 6.91 5.94
C ASN A 133 17.12 7.12 7.18
N GLY A 134 17.29 6.07 8.01
CA GLY A 134 18.23 6.14 9.13
C GLY A 134 19.57 6.68 8.63
N ASP A 135 20.09 7.71 9.30
CA ASP A 135 21.40 8.29 9.00
C ASP A 135 22.53 7.24 9.04
#